data_AF-A0A9E2LAC5-F1
#
_entry.id   AF-A0A9E2LAC5-F1
#
_cell.length_a   1.000
_cell.length_b   1.000
_cell.length_c   1.000
_cell.angle_alpha   90.00
_cell.angle_beta   90.00
_cell.angle_gamma   90.00
#
_symmetry.space_group_name_H-M   'P 1'
#
loop_
_entity.id
_entity.type
_entity.pdbx_description
1 polymer ?
#
loop_
_entity_poly.entity_id
_entity_poly.type
_entity_poly.pdbx_seq_one_letter_code
_entity_poly.pdbx_strand_id
1 'polypeptide(L)'
;MNYIKTGLLLAALTILFVWIGGYFGGQAGAGYAFLFALAMNVGAYWFSDRIVLSMYGAKEVSKEEIPELYGILKELTDSARLPMPR
;
A
#
# COMPACT_ATOMS: atom_id res chain seq x y z
N MET A 1 -15.37 8.54 1.33
CA MET A 1 -14.42 8.15 0.26
C MET A 1 -15.15 8.04 -1.06
N ASN A 2 -14.58 8.56 -2.15
CA ASN A 2 -15.21 8.48 -3.46
C ASN A 2 -14.68 7.26 -4.23
N TYR A 3 -15.13 6.07 -3.83
CA TYR A 3 -14.70 4.77 -4.36
C TYR A 3 -14.81 4.68 -5.89
N ILE A 4 -15.75 5.41 -6.50
CA ILE A 4 -15.92 5.47 -7.95
C ILE A 4 -14.70 6.11 -8.62
N LYS A 5 -14.20 7.24 -8.09
CA LYS A 5 -13.01 7.91 -8.64
C LYS A 5 -11.76 7.03 -8.51
N THR A 6 -11.60 6.38 -7.36
CA THR A 6 -10.47 5.47 -7.12
C THR A 6 -10.55 4.25 -8.04
N GLY A 7 -11.72 3.61 -8.15
CA GLY A 7 -11.91 2.46 -9.03
C GLY A 7 -11.68 2.80 -10.50
N LEU A 8 -12.17 3.95 -10.96
CA LEU A 8 -11.96 4.42 -12.33
C LEU A 8 -10.48 4.68 -12.61
N LEU A 9 -9.76 5.32 -11.67
CA LEU A 9 -8.34 5.59 -11.82
C LEU A 9 -7.53 4.28 -11.92
N LEU A 10 -7.79 3.33 -11.03
CA LEU A 10 -7.11 2.03 -11.03
C LEU A 10 -7.40 1.23 -12.31
N ALA A 11 -8.65 1.24 -12.79
CA ALA A 11 -9.02 0.61 -14.04
C ALA A 11 -8.28 1.25 -15.23
N ALA A 12 -8.25 2.58 -15.31
CA ALA A 12 -7.56 3.32 -16.37
C ALA A 12 -6.05 3.05 -16.37
N LEU A 13 -5.41 3.07 -15.19
CA LEU A 13 -3.99 2.75 -15.05
C LEU A 13 -3.67 1.31 -15.43
N THR A 14 -4.54 0.35 -15.07
CA THR A 14 -4.38 -1.05 -15.44
C THR A 14 -4.48 -1.25 -16.94
N ILE A 15 -5.47 -0.63 -17.59
CA ILE A 15 -5.63 -0.67 -19.06
C ILE A 15 -4.39 -0.05 -19.73
N LEU A 16 -3.92 1.09 -19.26
CA LEU A 16 -2.72 1.74 -19.79
C LEU A 16 -1.48 0.84 -19.68
N PHE A 17 -1.29 0.20 -18.53
CA PHE A 17 -0.16 -0.69 -18.30
C PHE A 17 -0.19 -1.92 -19.23
N VAL A 18 -1.36 -2.55 -19.39
CA VAL A 18 -1.55 -3.68 -20.31
C VAL A 18 -1.36 -3.25 -21.76
N TRP A 19 -1.86 -2.06 -22.15
CA TRP A 19 -1.68 -1.52 -23.49
C TRP A 19 -0.20 -1.27 -23.81
N ILE A 20 0.57 -0.72 -22.86
CA ILE A 20 2.01 -0.56 -22.99
C ILE A 20 2.69 -1.93 -23.14
N GLY A 21 2.35 -2.91 -22.31
CA GLY A 21 2.86 -4.27 -22.44
C GLY A 21 2.55 -4.91 -23.80
N GLY A 22 1.35 -4.65 -24.31
CA GLY A 22 0.92 -5.08 -25.64
C GLY A 22 1.68 -4.41 -26.78
N TYR A 23 2.00 -3.12 -26.64
CA TYR A 23 2.79 -2.39 -27.62
C TYR A 23 4.21 -2.96 -27.77
N PHE A 24 4.85 -3.36 -26.66
CA PHE A 24 6.22 -3.90 -26.69
C PHE A 24 6.29 -5.39 -27.01
N GLY A 25 5.29 -6.20 -26.62
CA GLY A 25 5.36 -7.66 -26.69
C GLY A 25 4.16 -8.34 -27.36
N GLY A 26 3.30 -7.58 -28.04
CA GLY A 26 2.08 -8.10 -28.66
C GLY A 26 1.12 -8.72 -27.63
N GLN A 27 0.36 -9.73 -28.05
CA GLN A 27 -0.63 -10.39 -27.17
C GLN A 27 0.02 -11.05 -25.95
N ALA A 28 1.22 -11.63 -26.09
CA ALA A 28 1.96 -12.22 -24.99
C ALA A 28 2.41 -11.14 -23.99
N GLY A 29 2.95 -10.02 -24.48
CA GLY A 29 3.34 -8.87 -23.66
C GLY A 29 2.19 -8.27 -22.86
N ALA A 30 1.01 -8.15 -23.47
CA ALA A 30 -0.21 -7.73 -22.77
C ALA A 30 -0.59 -8.72 -21.64
N GLY A 31 -0.51 -10.02 -21.90
CA GLY A 31 -0.77 -11.06 -20.90
C GLY A 31 0.22 -11.01 -19.71
N TYR A 32 1.52 -10.87 -19.98
CA TYR A 32 2.53 -10.73 -18.92
C TYR A 32 2.37 -9.43 -18.13
N ALA A 33 2.08 -8.31 -18.80
CA ALA A 33 1.84 -7.04 -18.14
C ALA A 33 0.62 -7.09 -17.22
N PHE A 34 -0.46 -7.76 -17.66
CA PHE A 34 -1.63 -7.96 -16.81
C PHE A 34 -1.31 -8.82 -15.58
N LEU A 35 -0.59 -9.94 -15.75
CA LEU A 35 -0.19 -10.80 -14.63
C LEU A 35 0.69 -10.04 -13.63
N PHE A 36 1.63 -9.24 -14.12
CA PHE A 36 2.49 -8.41 -13.29
C PHE A 36 1.71 -7.32 -12.55
N ALA A 37 0.77 -6.64 -13.23
CA ALA A 37 -0.11 -5.66 -12.59
C ALA A 37 -0.96 -6.30 -11.48
N LEU A 38 -1.48 -7.51 -11.71
CA LEU A 38 -2.23 -8.25 -10.69
C LEU A 38 -1.34 -8.60 -9.50
N ALA A 39 -0.15 -9.15 -9.75
CA ALA A 39 0.81 -9.49 -8.71
C ALA A 39 1.24 -8.25 -7.90
N MET A 40 1.48 -7.13 -8.58
CA MET A 40 1.80 -5.86 -7.93
C MET A 40 0.64 -5.36 -7.06
N ASN A 41 -0.61 -5.41 -7.54
CA ASN A 41 -1.77 -4.97 -6.75
C ASN A 41 -1.98 -5.85 -5.50
N VAL A 42 -1.90 -7.18 -5.66
CA VAL A 42 -2.03 -8.12 -4.54
C VAL A 42 -0.88 -7.95 -3.55
N GLY A 43 0.36 -7.84 -4.05
CA GLY A 43 1.53 -7.59 -3.22
C GLY A 43 1.44 -6.25 -2.49
N ALA A 44 1.06 -5.18 -3.19
CA ALA A 44 0.87 -3.86 -2.60
C ALA A 44 -0.22 -3.86 -1.54
N TYR A 45 -1.31 -4.64 -1.71
CA TYR A 45 -2.36 -4.74 -0.70
C TYR A 45 -1.83 -5.42 0.58
N TRP A 46 -1.16 -6.57 0.45
CA TRP A 46 -0.68 -7.36 1.59
C TRP A 46 0.54 -6.79 2.31
N PHE A 47 1.42 -6.10 1.57
CA PHE A 47 2.65 -5.51 2.09
C PHE A 47 2.56 -3.97 2.16
N SER A 48 1.35 -3.40 2.07
CA SER A 48 1.12 -1.95 2.05
C SER A 48 1.74 -1.24 3.24
N ASP A 49 1.62 -1.83 4.43
CA ASP A 49 2.19 -1.34 5.68
C ASP A 49 3.70 -1.11 5.57
N ARG A 50 4.45 -2.13 5.14
CA ARG A 50 5.91 -2.06 5.00
C ARG A 50 6.33 -1.12 3.88
N ILE A 51 5.63 -1.17 2.75
CA ILE A 51 5.92 -0.32 1.59
C ILE A 51 5.78 1.15 2.01
N VAL A 52 4.65 1.52 2.62
CA VAL A 52 4.40 2.90 3.05
C VAL A 52 5.41 3.34 4.10
N LEU A 53 5.68 2.53 5.12
CA LEU A 53 6.68 2.86 6.14
C LEU A 53 8.08 3.08 5.55
N SER A 54 8.49 2.21 4.61
CA SER A 54 9.77 2.34 3.93
C SER A 54 9.85 3.59 3.04
N MET A 55 8.77 3.95 2.35
CA MET A 55 8.71 5.15 1.50
C MET A 55 8.85 6.44 2.30
N TYR A 56 8.30 6.48 3.52
CA TYR A 56 8.46 7.61 4.44
C TYR A 56 9.76 7.56 5.24
N GLY A 57 10.56 6.50 5.11
CA GLY A 57 11.77 6.31 5.92
C GLY A 57 11.46 6.24 7.42
N ALA A 58 10.30 5.65 7.76
CA ALA A 58 9.84 5.56 9.14
C ALA A 58 10.85 4.80 10.01
N LYS A 59 11.02 5.27 11.24
CA LYS A 59 11.84 4.64 12.28
C LYS A 59 10.95 4.31 13.45
N GLU A 60 11.17 3.14 14.03
CA GLU A 60 10.51 2.75 15.29
C GLU A 60 10.96 3.71 16.38
N VAL A 61 10.00 4.28 17.10
CA VAL A 61 10.22 5.24 18.17
C VAL A 61 10.08 4.54 19.51
N SER A 62 11.07 4.69 20.37
CA SER A 62 11.07 4.15 21.73
C SER A 62 10.31 5.06 22.70
N LYS A 63 9.87 4.49 23.84
CA LYS A 63 9.17 5.23 24.89
C LYS A 63 10.03 6.35 25.47
N GLU A 64 11.35 6.15 25.48
CA GLU A 64 12.34 7.06 26.03
C GLU A 64 12.57 8.28 25.12
N GLU A 65 12.41 8.11 23.80
CA GLU A 65 12.59 9.19 22.82
C GLU A 65 11.43 10.19 22.83
N ILE A 66 10.18 9.69 22.83
CA ILE A 66 8.98 10.55 22.82
C ILE A 66 7.93 10.02 23.81
N PRO A 67 8.09 10.30 25.13
CA PRO A 67 7.19 9.80 26.17
C PRO A 67 5.74 10.26 26.02
N GLU A 68 5.53 11.49 25.51
CA GLU A 68 4.19 12.07 25.31
C GLU A 68 3.41 11.30 24.24
N LEU A 69 4.04 11.01 23.10
CA LEU A 69 3.44 10.21 22.02
C LEU A 69 3.10 8.80 22.51
N TYR A 70 4.01 8.18 23.26
CA TYR A 70 3.76 6.85 23.83
C TYR A 70 2.57 6.86 24.80
N GLY A 71 2.41 7.90 25.62
CA GLY A 71 1.27 8.07 26.53
C GLY A 71 -0.06 8.15 25.78
N ILE A 72 -0.12 8.98 24.73
CA ILE A 72 -1.30 9.14 23.87
C ILE A 72 -1.67 7.81 23.20
N LEU A 73 -0.69 7.13 22.60
CA LEU A 73 -0.90 5.82 21.96
C LEU A 73 -1.36 4.76 22.96
N LYS A 74 -0.82 4.78 24.18
CA LYS A 74 -1.20 3.85 25.24
C LYS A 74 -2.65 4.04 25.69
N GLU A 75 -3.11 5.27 25.90
CA GLU A 75 -4.51 5.52 26.23
C GLU A 75 -5.47 5.08 25.13
N LEU A 76 -5.11 5.32 23.86
CA LEU A 76 -5.90 4.90 22.69
C LEU A 76 -5.97 3.37 22.57
N THR A 77 -4.84 2.69 22.70
CA THR A 77 -4.77 1.21 22.59
C THR A 77 -5.44 0.52 23.78
N ASP A 78 -5.26 1.02 25.00
CA ASP A 78 -5.94 0.53 26.20
C ASP A 78 -7.47 0.66 26.06
N SER A 79 -7.95 1.81 25.54
CA SER A 79 -9.37 2.06 25.29
C SER A 79 -9.96 1.16 24.20
N ALA A 80 -9.19 0.90 23.14
CA ALA A 80 -9.60 0.06 22.01
C ALA A 80 -9.35 -1.45 22.24
N ARG A 81 -8.69 -1.83 23.35
CA ARG A 81 -8.22 -3.19 23.64
C ARG A 81 -7.35 -3.76 22.52
N LEU A 82 -6.48 -2.92 21.96
CA LEU A 82 -5.54 -3.27 20.91
C LEU A 82 -4.11 -3.36 21.47
N PRO A 83 -3.22 -4.17 20.85
CA PRO A 83 -1.81 -4.17 21.21
C PRO A 83 -1.15 -2.84 20.83
N MET A 84 -0.06 -2.48 21.53
CA MET A 84 0.76 -1.32 21.18
C MET A 84 1.36 -1.47 19.77
N PRO A 85 1.18 -0.48 18.88
CA PRO A 85 1.81 -0.48 17.56
C PRO A 85 3.33 -0.30 17.66
N ARG A 86 4.05 -0.74 16.62
CA ARG A 86 5.48 -0.58 16.44
C ARG A 86 5.76 0.38 15.30
#